data_AF-A0A1C6H9Y4-F1
#
_entry.id   AF-A0A1C6H9Y4-F1
#
_cell.length_a   1.000
_cell.length_b   1.000
_cell.length_c   1.000
_cell.angle_alpha   90.00
_cell.angle_beta   90.00
_cell.angle_gamma   90.00
#
_symmetry.space_group_name_H-M   'P 1'
#
loop_
_entity.id
_entity.type
_entity.pdbx_description
1 polymer ?
#
loop_
_entity_poly.entity_id
_entity_poly.type
_entity_poly.pdbx_seq_one_letter_code
_entity_poly.pdbx_strand_id
1 'polypeptide(L)'
;MKEWNIYKAARGIKERDISEIVQGCTFFCDGVSEELIKSCDTLEEAREVLKKYKTDITYYSGNTEGCYLITEYCILPEIYDEDGEIVESDDTEEITEMKISVEDEEWNVVKTFDNLKEADDFVRNDERELTLAY
;
A
#
# COMPACT_ATOMS: atom_id res chain seq x y z
N MET A 1 -10.50 0.45 -25.99
CA MET A 1 -11.57 0.43 -24.97
C MET A 1 -11.02 1.01 -23.69
N LYS A 2 -11.76 1.83 -22.93
CA LYS A 2 -11.30 2.29 -21.61
C LYS A 2 -11.69 1.28 -20.54
N GLU A 3 -10.72 0.85 -19.75
CA GLU A 3 -10.90 -0.06 -18.62
C GLU A 3 -10.32 0.57 -17.35
N TRP A 4 -10.80 0.12 -16.19
CA TRP A 4 -10.30 0.51 -14.88
C TRP A 4 -9.66 -0.70 -14.24
N ASN A 5 -8.34 -0.76 -14.33
CA ASN A 5 -7.56 -1.92 -13.94
C ASN A 5 -7.12 -1.83 -12.49
N ILE A 6 -7.34 -2.91 -11.73
CA ILE A 6 -6.83 -3.03 -10.37
C ILE A 6 -5.47 -3.70 -10.43
N TYR A 7 -4.44 -2.99 -9.98
CA TYR A 7 -3.10 -3.54 -9.81
C TYR A 7 -2.79 -3.77 -8.35
N LYS A 8 -2.03 -4.83 -8.10
CA LYS A 8 -1.31 -5.06 -6.85
C LYS A 8 0.14 -4.71 -7.09
N ALA A 9 0.72 -3.89 -6.22
CA ALA A 9 2.13 -3.58 -6.22
C ALA A 9 2.76 -3.98 -4.89
N ALA A 10 3.97 -4.52 -4.94
CA ALA A 10 4.74 -4.85 -3.75
C ALA A 10 6.17 -4.33 -3.84
N ARG A 11 6.67 -3.78 -2.71
CA ARG A 11 8.02 -3.23 -2.59
C ARG A 11 8.65 -3.57 -1.25
N GLY A 12 9.90 -4.02 -1.29
CA GLY A 12 10.75 -4.15 -0.10
C GLY A 12 11.43 -2.83 0.23
N ILE A 13 11.18 -2.29 1.42
CA ILE A 13 11.79 -1.06 1.94
C ILE A 13 12.61 -1.42 3.18
N LYS A 14 13.88 -1.03 3.20
CA LYS A 14 14.78 -1.31 4.32
C LYS A 14 14.35 -0.53 5.55
N GLU A 15 14.59 -1.09 6.73
CA GLU A 15 14.23 -0.44 8.01
C GLU A 15 14.86 0.95 8.17
N ARG A 16 16.11 1.13 7.72
CA ARG A 16 16.77 2.45 7.74
C ARG A 16 16.07 3.52 6.89
N ASP A 17 15.24 3.08 5.92
CA ASP A 17 14.51 3.90 4.97
C ASP A 17 13.01 3.95 5.33
N ILE A 18 12.65 3.66 6.60
CA ILE A 18 11.27 3.63 7.15
C ILE A 18 10.42 4.88 6.85
N SER A 19 11.04 6.04 6.63
CA SER A 19 10.33 7.27 6.24
C SER A 19 9.73 7.22 4.83
N GLU A 20 10.16 6.28 3.99
CA GLU A 20 9.56 6.05 2.67
C GLU A 20 8.25 5.26 2.75
N ILE A 21 7.92 4.65 3.90
CA ILE A 21 6.71 3.84 4.07
C ILE A 21 5.53 4.78 4.36
N VAL A 22 4.96 5.28 3.26
CA VAL A 22 3.79 6.16 3.16
C VAL A 22 2.82 5.60 2.11
N GLN A 23 1.59 6.09 2.05
CA GLN A 23 0.65 5.70 0.99
C GLN A 23 1.23 5.94 -0.41
N GLY A 24 1.11 4.94 -1.28
CA GLY A 24 1.60 4.97 -2.66
C GLY A 24 3.10 4.66 -2.80
N CYS A 25 3.79 4.29 -1.72
CA CYS A 25 5.23 3.98 -1.75
C CYS A 25 5.59 2.74 -2.60
N THR A 26 4.60 1.92 -2.99
CA THR A 26 4.80 0.80 -3.93
C THR A 26 4.58 1.17 -5.38
N PHE A 27 4.08 2.36 -5.72
CA PHE A 27 3.85 2.77 -7.11
C PHE A 27 4.88 3.82 -7.54
N PHE A 28 5.14 3.94 -8.85
CA PHE A 28 6.02 4.96 -9.44
C PHE A 28 7.50 4.90 -9.02
N CYS A 29 8.00 3.72 -8.66
CA CYS A 29 9.41 3.51 -8.31
C CYS A 29 9.99 2.26 -8.95
N ASP A 30 11.30 2.28 -9.19
CA ASP A 30 12.00 1.14 -9.78
C ASP A 30 12.02 -0.06 -8.82
N GLY A 31 11.93 -1.27 -9.38
CA GLY A 31 12.04 -2.52 -8.62
C GLY A 31 10.75 -2.95 -7.90
N VAL A 32 9.61 -2.40 -8.29
CA VAL A 32 8.28 -2.84 -7.86
C VAL A 32 7.86 -4.09 -8.63
N SER A 33 7.22 -5.02 -7.93
CA SER A 33 6.50 -6.12 -8.56
C SER A 33 5.03 -5.73 -8.73
N GLU A 34 4.59 -5.54 -9.96
CA GLU A 34 3.20 -5.20 -10.29
C GLU A 34 2.47 -6.42 -10.88
N GLU A 35 1.22 -6.61 -10.46
CA GLU A 35 0.35 -7.71 -10.89
C GLU A 35 -1.04 -7.16 -11.20
N LEU A 36 -1.52 -7.36 -12.43
CA LEU A 36 -2.90 -7.07 -12.80
C LEU A 36 -3.82 -8.07 -12.07
N ILE A 37 -4.66 -7.56 -11.18
CA ILE A 37 -5.61 -8.38 -10.41
C ILE A 37 -6.91 -8.56 -11.17
N LYS A 38 -7.42 -7.48 -11.76
CA LYS A 38 -8.69 -7.49 -12.48
C LYS A 38 -8.84 -6.25 -13.37
N SER A 39 -9.47 -6.44 -14.52
CA SER A 39 -9.97 -5.37 -15.38
C SER A 39 -11.47 -5.16 -15.17
N CYS A 40 -11.90 -3.91 -15.10
CA CYS A 40 -13.30 -3.52 -14.89
C CYS A 40 -13.76 -2.54 -15.96
N ASP A 41 -15.03 -2.64 -16.37
CA ASP A 41 -15.62 -1.78 -17.40
C ASP A 41 -16.05 -0.41 -16.85
N THR A 42 -16.05 -0.24 -15.53
CA THR A 42 -16.46 1.01 -14.87
C THR A 42 -15.63 1.29 -13.62
N LEU A 43 -15.45 2.59 -13.32
CA LEU A 43 -14.80 3.03 -12.07
C LEU A 43 -15.53 2.54 -10.81
N GLU A 44 -16.85 2.49 -10.83
CA GLU A 44 -17.65 2.04 -9.69
C GLU A 44 -17.40 0.55 -9.39
N GLU A 45 -17.37 -0.30 -10.41
CA GLU A 45 -17.01 -1.71 -10.24
C GLU A 45 -15.57 -1.85 -9.72
N ALA A 46 -14.64 -1.07 -10.26
CA ALA A 46 -13.25 -1.11 -9.82
C ALA A 46 -13.11 -0.74 -8.34
N ARG A 47 -13.85 0.27 -7.86
CA ARG A 47 -13.91 0.65 -6.44
C ARG A 47 -14.49 -0.45 -5.55
N GLU A 48 -15.57 -1.11 -5.99
CA GLU A 48 -16.13 -2.25 -5.25
C GLU A 48 -15.18 -3.44 -5.17
N VAL A 49 -14.30 -3.60 -6.16
CA VAL A 49 -13.22 -4.59 -6.11
C VAL A 49 -12.11 -4.13 -5.18
N LEU A 50 -11.64 -2.88 -5.30
CA LEU A 50 -10.56 -2.32 -4.49
C LEU A 50 -10.86 -2.38 -2.99
N LYS A 51 -12.12 -2.13 -2.58
CA LYS A 51 -12.59 -2.23 -1.18
C LYS A 51 -12.36 -3.59 -0.52
N LYS A 52 -12.10 -4.65 -1.29
CA LYS A 52 -11.81 -6.00 -0.77
C LYS A 52 -10.36 -6.16 -0.34
N TYR A 53 -9.50 -5.22 -0.70
CA TYR A 53 -8.07 -5.23 -0.43
C TYR A 53 -7.73 -4.12 0.57
N LYS A 54 -6.66 -4.34 1.33
CA LYS A 54 -6.07 -3.35 2.23
C LYS A 54 -4.57 -3.28 1.97
N THR A 55 -3.96 -2.13 2.27
CA THR A 55 -2.51 -2.04 2.35
C THR A 55 -2.02 -2.97 3.45
N ASP A 56 -0.97 -3.73 3.16
CA ASP A 56 -0.33 -4.66 4.09
C ASP A 56 1.14 -4.30 4.26
N ILE A 57 1.62 -4.37 5.51
CA ILE A 57 3.02 -4.20 5.86
C ILE A 57 3.46 -5.49 6.55
N THR A 58 4.50 -6.13 6.03
CA THR A 58 5.10 -7.31 6.66
C THR A 58 6.56 -7.02 6.99
N TYR A 59 6.93 -7.09 8.26
CA TYR A 59 8.32 -6.96 8.70
C TYR A 59 9.04 -8.31 8.72
N TYR A 60 10.27 -8.35 8.22
CA TYR A 60 11.14 -9.50 8.33
C TYR A 60 12.59 -9.08 8.63
N SER A 61 13.16 -9.72 9.64
CA SER A 61 14.57 -9.55 10.03
C SER A 61 15.19 -10.91 10.30
N GLY A 62 16.07 -11.35 9.40
CA GLY A 62 16.91 -12.53 9.59
C GLY A 62 18.30 -12.14 10.12
N ASN A 63 19.35 -12.78 9.59
CA ASN A 63 20.77 -12.39 9.85
C ASN A 63 21.20 -11.13 9.05
N THR A 64 20.25 -10.35 8.53
CA THR A 64 20.47 -9.21 7.63
C THR A 64 19.75 -7.97 8.17
N GLU A 65 20.04 -6.81 7.58
CA GLU A 65 19.31 -5.55 7.80
C GLU A 65 17.79 -5.80 7.72
N GLY A 66 17.03 -5.27 8.70
CA GLY A 66 15.57 -5.38 8.75
C GLY A 66 14.91 -4.78 7.51
N CYS A 67 13.80 -5.36 7.07
CA CYS A 67 13.10 -4.92 5.88
C CYS A 67 11.59 -5.09 6.05
N TYR A 68 10.85 -4.16 5.44
CA TYR A 68 9.40 -4.17 5.35
C TYR A 68 9.03 -4.53 3.91
N LEU A 69 8.12 -5.49 3.73
CA LEU A 69 7.43 -5.72 2.48
C LEU A 69 6.09 -4.97 2.54
N ILE A 70 5.93 -3.96 1.70
CA ILE A 70 4.68 -3.22 1.57
C ILE A 70 3.93 -3.78 0.37
N THR A 71 2.63 -4.01 0.52
CA THR A 71 1.73 -4.38 -0.58
C THR A 71 0.57 -3.39 -0.61
N GLU A 72 0.41 -2.68 -1.73
CA GLU A 72 -0.71 -1.77 -1.98
C GLU A 72 -1.45 -2.16 -3.25
N TYR A 73 -2.67 -1.64 -3.39
CA TYR A 73 -3.50 -1.86 -4.56
C TYR A 73 -3.98 -0.51 -5.09
N CYS A 74 -4.09 -0.39 -6.41
CA CYS A 74 -4.57 0.84 -7.02
C CYS A 74 -5.55 0.58 -8.16
N ILE A 75 -6.28 1.63 -8.56
CA ILE A 75 -7.06 1.67 -9.79
C ILE A 75 -6.34 2.54 -10.80
N LEU A 76 -5.97 1.96 -11.94
CA LEU A 76 -5.32 2.63 -13.06
C LEU A 76 -6.25 2.62 -14.28
N PRO A 77 -6.67 3.79 -14.80
CA PRO A 77 -7.43 3.86 -16.04
C PRO A 77 -6.53 3.66 -17.23
N GLU A 78 -6.89 2.73 -18.11
CA GLU A 78 -6.12 2.44 -19.32
C GLU A 78 -7.03 2.37 -20.54
N ILE A 79 -6.50 2.81 -21.68
CA ILE A 79 -7.16 2.72 -22.97
C ILE A 79 -6.40 1.71 -23.81
N TYR A 80 -7.14 0.75 -24.34
CA TYR A 80 -6.65 -0.29 -25.22
C TYR A 80 -7.00 -0.01 -26.69
N ASP A 81 -6.16 -0.42 -27.63
CA ASP A 81 -6.52 -0.45 -29.05
C ASP A 81 -7.31 -1.72 -29.44
N GLU A 82 -7.46 -1.97 -30.74
CA GLU A 82 -8.18 -3.14 -31.27
C GLU A 82 -7.41 -4.45 -31.09
N ASP A 83 -6.09 -4.39 -30.92
CA ASP A 83 -5.22 -5.54 -30.71
C ASP A 83 -5.08 -5.88 -29.21
N GLY A 84 -5.63 -5.04 -28.33
CA GLY A 84 -5.58 -5.22 -26.88
C GLY A 84 -4.29 -4.69 -26.26
N GLU A 85 -3.59 -3.80 -26.96
CA GLU A 85 -2.39 -3.12 -26.44
C GLU A 85 -2.77 -1.80 -25.77
N ILE A 86 -2.08 -1.47 -24.67
CA ILE A 86 -2.30 -0.20 -23.95
C ILE A 86 -1.78 0.96 -24.82
N VAL A 87 -2.67 1.86 -25.21
CA VAL A 87 -2.33 3.09 -25.96
C VAL A 87 -2.20 4.31 -25.05
N GLU A 88 -2.89 4.32 -23.92
CA GLU A 88 -2.88 5.41 -22.95
C GLU A 88 -3.12 4.87 -21.54
N SER A 89 -2.38 5.39 -20.58
CA SER A 89 -2.54 5.12 -19.14
C SER A 89 -2.58 6.47 -18.43
N ASP A 90 -3.62 6.70 -17.65
CA ASP A 90 -3.88 7.97 -16.95
C ASP A 90 -3.29 7.95 -15.52
N ASP A 91 -3.42 9.05 -14.79
CA ASP A 91 -3.06 9.08 -13.38
C ASP A 91 -3.89 8.04 -12.58
N THR A 92 -3.29 7.54 -11.49
CA THR A 92 -3.98 6.61 -10.58
C THR A 92 -5.22 7.28 -9.96
N GLU A 93 -6.36 6.61 -10.06
CA GLU A 93 -7.63 7.11 -9.51
C GLU A 93 -7.70 6.97 -7.99
N GLU A 94 -7.23 5.83 -7.47
CA GLU A 94 -7.34 5.48 -6.07
C GLU A 94 -6.25 4.48 -5.68
N ILE A 95 -5.71 4.60 -4.47
CA ILE A 95 -4.76 3.65 -3.86
C ILE A 95 -5.36 3.24 -2.51
N THR A 96 -5.17 1.99 -2.10
CA THR A 96 -5.55 1.54 -0.77
C THR A 96 -4.91 2.40 0.32
N GLU A 97 -5.70 2.78 1.32
CA GLU A 97 -5.23 3.66 2.40
C GLU A 97 -4.10 3.00 3.20
N MET A 98 -3.04 3.77 3.45
CA MET A 98 -2.05 3.43 4.47
C MET A 98 -2.66 3.72 5.84
N LYS A 99 -2.89 2.68 6.64
CA LYS A 99 -3.48 2.83 7.97
C LYS A 99 -2.74 1.96 8.99
N ILE A 100 -1.96 2.62 9.83
CA ILE A 100 -1.15 1.99 10.86
C ILE A 100 -1.72 2.41 12.20
N SER A 101 -2.24 1.45 12.95
CA SER A 101 -2.81 1.67 14.28
C SER A 101 -1.74 1.47 15.34
N VAL A 102 -1.79 2.29 16.38
CA VAL A 102 -1.04 2.09 17.62
C VAL A 102 -2.01 1.65 18.69
N GLU A 103 -1.75 0.48 19.27
CA GLU A 103 -2.62 -0.17 20.24
C GLU A 103 -1.92 -0.27 21.60
N ASP A 104 -2.69 -0.17 22.68
CA ASP A 104 -2.21 -0.43 24.04
C ASP A 104 -2.25 -1.93 24.39
N GLU A 105 -1.82 -2.29 25.60
CA GLU A 105 -1.82 -3.68 26.12
C GLU A 105 -3.22 -4.34 26.14
N GLU A 106 -4.29 -3.53 26.12
CA GLU A 106 -5.68 -3.99 26.09
C GLU A 106 -6.25 -4.05 24.66
N TRP A 107 -5.42 -3.83 23.63
CA TRP A 107 -5.78 -3.79 22.21
C TRP A 107 -6.71 -2.63 21.85
N ASN A 108 -6.72 -1.56 22.64
CA ASN A 108 -7.44 -0.34 22.28
C ASN A 108 -6.59 0.49 21.31
N VAL A 109 -7.20 0.95 20.22
CA VAL A 109 -6.55 1.88 19.30
C VAL A 109 -6.37 3.24 19.97
N VAL A 110 -5.13 3.60 20.26
CA VAL A 110 -4.72 4.88 20.86
C VAL A 110 -4.67 5.97 19.79
N LYS A 111 -4.11 5.64 18.62
CA LYS A 111 -3.93 6.58 17.50
C LYS A 111 -3.73 5.81 16.19
N THR A 112 -4.05 6.45 15.07
CA THR A 112 -3.77 5.94 13.72
C THR A 112 -2.88 6.91 12.95
N PHE A 113 -2.04 6.37 12.08
CA PHE A 113 -1.09 7.09 11.22
C PHE A 113 -1.19 6.59 9.79
N ASP A 114 -0.80 7.44 8.85
CA ASP A 114 -0.71 7.17 7.40
C ASP A 114 0.74 6.93 6.94
N ASN A 115 1.69 6.89 7.89
CA ASN A 115 3.10 6.66 7.64
C ASN A 115 3.76 5.92 8.81
N LEU A 116 4.68 5.00 8.49
CA LEU A 116 5.24 4.10 9.51
C LEU A 116 6.25 4.80 10.41
N LYS A 117 6.95 5.83 9.91
CA LYS A 117 7.94 6.57 10.69
C LYS A 117 7.31 7.30 11.87
N GLU A 118 6.21 8.03 11.67
CA GLU A 118 5.54 8.74 12.76
C GLU A 118 4.87 7.77 13.75
N ALA A 119 4.37 6.63 13.26
CA ALA A 119 3.82 5.60 14.14
C ALA A 119 4.91 4.99 15.04
N ASP A 120 6.06 4.63 14.47
CA ASP A 120 7.24 4.12 15.20
C ASP A 120 7.79 5.17 16.18
N ASP A 121 7.92 6.42 15.75
CA ASP A 121 8.36 7.51 16.63
C ASP A 121 7.37 7.76 17.78
N PHE A 122 6.06 7.64 17.54
CA PHE A 122 5.06 7.76 18.59
C PHE A 122 5.21 6.66 19.64
N VAL A 123 5.38 5.40 19.22
CA VAL A 123 5.60 4.27 20.13
C VAL A 123 6.90 4.46 20.94
N ARG A 124 7.99 4.89 20.31
CA ARG A 124 9.30 5.05 20.98
C ARG A 124 9.36 6.19 21.99
N ASN A 125 8.51 7.20 21.84
CA ASN A 125 8.48 8.39 22.69
C ASN A 125 7.36 8.35 23.74
N ASP A 126 6.60 7.27 23.82
CA ASP A 126 5.57 7.06 24.83
C ASP A 126 6.10 6.13 25.95
N GLU A 127 5.67 6.36 27.19
CA GLU A 127 6.09 5.54 28.34
C GLU A 127 5.25 4.26 28.49
N ARG A 128 4.12 4.16 27.79
CA ARG A 128 3.24 2.98 27.78
C ARG A 128 3.83 1.87 26.91
N GLU A 129 3.47 0.61 27.19
CA GLU A 129 3.70 -0.48 26.23
C GLU A 129 2.70 -0.35 25.08
N LEU A 130 3.18 0.12 23.93
CA LEU A 130 2.38 0.30 22.72
C LEU A 130 2.88 -0.60 21.60
N THR A 131 1.96 -1.10 20.79
CA THR A 131 2.26 -2.00 19.67
C THR A 131 1.74 -1.42 18.35
N LEU A 132 2.50 -1.60 17.27
CA LEU A 132 2.07 -1.25 15.91
C LEU A 132 1.21 -2.38 15.34
N ALA A 133 0.06 -2.02 14.76
CA ALA A 133 -0.83 -2.92 14.04
C ALA A 133 -1.09 -2.35 12.63
N TYR A 134 -0.78 -3.16 11.61
CA TYR A 134 -0.89 -2.83 10.19
C TYR A 134 -1.46 -4.03 9.41
#